data_AF-A0A525IFC7-F1
#
_entry.id   AF-A0A525IFC7-F1
#
_cell.length_a   1.000
_cell.length_b   1.000
_cell.length_c   1.000
_cell.angle_alpha   90.00
_cell.angle_beta   90.00
_cell.angle_gamma   90.00
#
_symmetry.space_group_name_H-M   'P 1'
#
loop_
_entity.id
_entity.type
_entity.pdbx_description
1 polymer ?
#
loop_
_entity_poly.entity_id
_entity_poly.type
_entity_poly.pdbx_seq_one_letter_code
_entity_poly.pdbx_strand_id
1 'polypeptide(L)' 'MKQNSLFEASLKIGDRVRLISGTLAWKAEMTLQGKIGEVVELRTDGRVSIRFENGRVLEGRSVEPIERV' A
#
# COMPACT_ATOMS: atom_id res chain seq x y z
N MET A 1 -0.76 1.41 21.25
CA MET A 1 -1.41 0.90 20.03
C MET A 1 -0.41 0.02 19.31
N LYS A 2 -0.62 -1.30 19.29
CA LYS A 2 0.21 -2.26 18.54
C LYS A 2 -0.71 -2.86 17.48
N GLN A 3 -0.78 -2.24 16.31
CA GLN A 3 -1.53 -2.80 15.19
C GLN A 3 -0.52 -3.40 14.20
N ASN A 4 -0.39 -4.73 14.31
CA ASN A 4 -0.02 -5.69 13.28
C ASN A 4 1.35 -5.62 12.58
N SER A 5 2.39 -6.11 13.26
CA SER A 5 3.61 -6.64 12.63
C SER A 5 3.39 -7.95 11.83
N LEU A 6 2.15 -8.39 11.64
CA LEU A 6 1.76 -9.55 10.83
C LEU A 6 1.38 -9.17 9.38
N PHE A 7 1.16 -7.88 9.12
CA PHE A 7 0.84 -7.36 7.78
C PHE A 7 2.06 -7.40 6.85
N GLU A 8 3.23 -7.02 7.37
CA GLU A 8 4.52 -7.09 6.67
C GLU A 8 4.86 -8.50 6.19
N ALA A 9 4.48 -9.54 6.95
CA ALA A 9 4.83 -10.92 6.65
C ALA A 9 3.87 -11.64 5.69
N SER A 10 2.75 -11.02 5.29
CA SER A 10 1.68 -11.71 4.57
C SER A 10 1.16 -11.05 3.30
N LEU A 11 1.61 -9.83 2.97
CA LEU A 11 1.28 -9.19 1.70
C LEU A 11 1.88 -9.98 0.53
N LYS A 12 1.09 -10.23 -0.51
CA LYS A 12 1.52 -10.91 -1.74
C LYS A 12 1.24 -10.05 -2.97
N ILE A 13 2.00 -10.29 -4.03
CA ILE A 13 1.65 -9.74 -5.35
C ILE A 13 0.26 -10.27 -5.74
N GLY A 14 -0.61 -9.37 -6.18
CA GLY A 14 -2.02 -9.64 -6.48
C GLY A 14 -2.97 -9.35 -5.31
N ASP A 15 -2.47 -9.07 -4.11
CA ASP A 15 -3.35 -8.68 -2.99
C ASP A 15 -4.02 -7.33 -3.28
N ARG A 16 -5.31 -7.24 -2.95
CA ARG A 16 -6.06 -5.99 -2.98
C ARG A 16 -5.87 -5.26 -1.66
N VAL A 17 -5.46 -4.01 -1.75
CA VAL A 17 -5.09 -3.21 -0.59
C VAL A 17 -5.65 -1.80 -0.69
N ARG A 18 -5.96 -1.21 0.46
CA ARG A 18 -6.42 0.17 0.62
C ARG A 18 -5.36 0.99 1.35
N LEU A 19 -5.14 2.21 0.86
CA LEU A 19 -4.26 3.16 1.54
C LEU A 19 -4.99 3.85 2.70
N ILE A 20 -4.37 3.82 3.87
CA ILE A 20 -4.84 4.50 5.08
C ILE A 20 -4.18 5.88 5.17
N SER A 21 -4.97 6.87 5.57
CA SER A 21 -4.65 8.32 5.59
C SER A 21 -3.35 8.72 6.31
N GLY A 22 -2.81 7.87 7.18
CA GLY A 22 -1.88 8.29 8.24
C GLY A 22 -0.48 8.69 7.78
N THR A 23 -0.04 8.31 6.57
CA THR A 23 1.39 8.44 6.18
C THR A 23 1.61 9.00 4.76
N LEU A 24 0.54 9.40 4.07
CA LEU A 24 0.64 9.90 2.71
C LEU A 24 1.15 11.35 2.72
N ALA A 25 2.47 11.48 2.62
CA ALA A 25 3.16 12.78 2.68
C ALA A 25 2.97 13.63 1.41
N TRP A 26 2.53 13.06 0.28
CA TRP A 26 2.42 13.77 -0.99
C TRP A 26 0.98 14.01 -1.44
N LYS A 27 0.69 15.23 -1.93
CA LYS A 27 -0.63 15.62 -2.48
C LYS A 27 -1.18 14.63 -3.52
N ALA A 28 -0.29 14.09 -4.36
CA ALA A 28 -0.60 13.09 -5.38
C ALA A 28 -1.18 11.80 -4.77
N GLU A 29 -0.75 11.44 -3.56
CA GLU A 29 -1.12 10.23 -2.85
C GLU A 29 -2.39 10.42 -2.01
N MET A 30 -2.63 11.64 -1.50
CA MET A 30 -3.89 11.99 -0.83
C MET A 30 -5.11 11.70 -1.73
N THR A 31 -4.96 11.84 -3.06
CA THR A 31 -6.02 11.49 -4.03
C THR A 31 -6.25 9.98 -4.21
N LEU A 32 -5.38 9.14 -3.64
CA LEU A 32 -5.42 7.68 -3.64
C LEU A 32 -5.82 7.11 -2.27
N GLN A 33 -5.95 7.96 -1.26
CA GLN A 33 -6.45 7.58 0.06
C GLN A 33 -7.84 6.95 -0.04
N GLY A 34 -8.06 5.86 0.69
CA GLY A 34 -9.33 5.13 0.69
C GLY A 34 -9.63 4.36 -0.59
N LYS A 35 -8.83 4.53 -1.65
CA LYS A 35 -8.94 3.74 -2.88
C LYS A 35 -8.29 2.39 -2.70
N ILE A 36 -8.83 1.42 -3.44
CA ILE A 36 -8.30 0.07 -3.50
C ILE A 36 -7.34 -0.01 -4.68
N GLY A 37 -6.16 -0.54 -4.44
CA GLY A 37 -5.18 -0.89 -5.46
C GLY A 37 -4.75 -2.34 -5.30
N GLU A 38 -3.97 -2.80 -6.26
CA GLU A 38 -3.40 -4.14 -6.32
C GLU A 38 -1.89 -4.06 -6.11
N VAL A 39 -1.34 -4.93 -5.27
CA VAL A 39 0.10 -5.05 -5.10
C VAL A 39 0.70 -5.65 -6.37
N VAL A 40 1.57 -4.90 -7.04
CA VAL A 40 2.24 -5.34 -8.26
C VAL A 40 3.72 -5.65 -8.05
N GLU A 41 4.31 -5.16 -6.96
CA GLU A 41 5.69 -5.43 -6.60
C GLU A 41 5.85 -5.51 -5.08
N LEU A 42 6.68 -6.45 -4.64
CA LEU A 42 7.17 -6.57 -3.28
C LEU A 42 8.70 -6.60 -3.33
N ARG A 43 9.34 -5.65 -2.65
CA ARG A 43 10.79 -5.57 -2.57
C ARG A 43 11.29 -6.21 -1.29
N THR A 44 12.51 -6.72 -1.35
CA THR A 44 13.17 -7.37 -0.21
C THR A 44 13.49 -6.42 0.94
N ASP A 45 13.44 -5.10 0.69
CA ASP A 45 13.59 -4.04 1.69
C ASP A 45 12.26 -3.70 2.40
N GLY A 46 11.20 -4.48 2.16
CA GLY A 46 9.87 -4.26 2.73
C GLY A 46 9.06 -3.19 2.01
N ARG A 47 9.55 -2.61 0.91
CA ARG A 47 8.77 -1.66 0.13
C ARG A 47 7.85 -2.36 -0.86
N VAL A 48 6.70 -1.75 -1.13
CA VAL A 48 5.69 -2.31 -2.02
C VAL A 48 5.25 -1.30 -3.07
N SER A 49 4.91 -1.80 -4.24
CA SER A 49 4.34 -0.99 -5.31
C SER A 49 2.89 -1.40 -5.55
N ILE A 50 1.99 -0.41 -5.62
CA ILE A 50 0.54 -0.61 -5.74
C ILE A 50 0.04 0.06 -7.02
N ARG A 51 -0.68 -0.70 -7.85
CA ARG A 51 -1.39 -0.20 -9.02
C ARG A 51 -2.86 0.04 -8.69
N PHE A 52 -3.35 1.24 -8.97
CA PHE A 52 -4.75 1.61 -8.80
C PHE A 52 -5.53 1.48 -10.11
N GLU A 53 -6.84 1.34 -10.02
CA GLU A 53 -7.74 1.21 -11.19
C GLU A 53 -7.66 2.40 -12.15
N ASN A 54 -7.26 3.59 -11.67
CA ASN A 54 -7.03 4.77 -12.51
C ASN A 54 -5.70 4.72 -13.29
N GLY A 55 -5.02 3.58 -13.31
CA GLY A 55 -3.75 3.37 -13.99
C GLY A 55 -2.53 3.97 -13.28
N ARG A 56 -2.71 4.61 -12.12
CA ARG A 56 -1.59 5.17 -11.34
C ARG A 56 -0.90 4.07 -10.56
N VAL A 57 0.43 4.13 -10.51
CA VAL A 57 1.25 3.25 -9.70
C VAL A 57 1.90 4.07 -8.59
N LEU A 58 1.79 3.58 -7.36
CA LEU A 58 2.56 4.07 -6.23
C LEU A 58 3.71 3.12 -6.01
N GLU A 59 4.94 3.60 -6.16
CA GLU A 59 6.13 2.75 -6.09
C GLU A 59 6.85 2.90 -4.75
N GLY A 60 7.41 1.80 -4.27
CA GLY A 60 8.40 1.83 -3.19
C GLY A 60 7.89 2.35 -1.85
N ARG A 61 6.64 2.08 -1.49
CA ARG A 61 6.02 2.53 -0.23
C ARG A 61 6.27 1.53 0.91
N SER A 62 6.50 2.02 2.13
CA SER A 62 6.46 1.17 3.32
C SER A 62 5.07 0.56 3.51
N VAL A 63 5.00 -0.61 4.14
CA VAL A 63 3.78 -1.42 4.33
C VAL A 63 2.87 -0.95 5.46
N GLU A 64 3.39 -0.12 6.36
CA GLU A 64 2.66 0.40 7.52
C GLU A 64 1.31 1.11 7.22
N PRO A 65 1.12 1.82 6.09
CA PRO A 65 -0.14 2.51 5.79
C PRO A 65 -1.10 1.75 4.87
N ILE A 66 -0.96 0.43 4.78
CA ILE A 66 -1.67 -0.39 3.82
C ILE A 66 -2.53 -1.43 4.55
N GLU A 67 -3.83 -1.44 4.25
CA GLU A 67 -4.79 -2.43 4.76
C GLU A 67 -5.23 -3.37 3.63
N ARG A 68 -5.21 -4.69 3.86
CA ARG A 68 -5.73 -5.68 2.90
C ARG A 68 -7.26 -5.68 2.98
N VAL A 69 -7.90 -5.72 1.80
CA VAL A 69 -9.37 -5.74 1.64
C VAL A 69 -9.87 -7.15 1.42
#